data_AF-A0AA39ZSB6-F1
#
_entry.id   AF-A0AA39ZSB6-F1
#
_cell.length_a   1.000
_cell.length_b   1.000
_cell.length_c   1.000
_cell.angle_alpha   90.00
_cell.angle_beta   90.00
_cell.angle_gamma   90.00
#
_symmetry.space_group_name_H-M   'P 1'
#
loop_
_entity.id
_entity.type
_entity.pdbx_description
1 polymer ?
#
loop_
_entity_poly.entity_id
_entity_poly.type
_entity_poly.pdbx_seq_one_letter_code
_entity_poly.pdbx_strand_id
1 'polypeptide(L)' 'TAAEESSLYVNAKQFHRILKRRVARQRLEEIFRLTSNGRKPYLHESRHNHAMRRPRGPGGRFLTAAEMREKKAQK' A
#
# COMPACT_ATOMS: atom_id res chain seq x y z
N THR A 1 -1.46 27.94 20.23
CA THR A 1 -1.69 28.94 19.18
C THR A 1 -2.49 28.29 18.08
N ALA A 2 -3.83 28.43 18.16
CA ALA A 2 -4.72 28.02 17.08
C ALA A 2 -4.26 28.83 15.87
N ALA A 3 -3.57 28.16 14.94
CA ALA A 3 -3.23 28.75 13.66
C ALA A 3 -4.54 29.31 13.11
N GLU A 4 -4.65 30.63 13.07
CA GLU A 4 -5.65 31.33 12.30
C GLU A 4 -5.84 30.53 11.03
N GLU A 5 -7.07 30.07 10.80
CA GLU A 5 -7.47 29.42 9.57
C GLU A 5 -6.91 30.25 8.44
N SER A 6 -5.77 29.82 7.89
CA SER A 6 -5.33 30.24 6.59
C SER A 6 -6.41 29.72 5.66
N SER A 7 -7.48 30.51 5.53
CA SER A 7 -8.52 30.32 4.55
C SER A 7 -7.89 30.75 3.24
N LEU A 8 -6.98 29.90 2.76
CA LEU A 8 -6.58 29.88 1.37
C LEU A 8 -7.90 29.91 0.59
N TYR A 9 -8.09 30.93 -0.24
CA TYR A 9 -9.32 31.07 -0.99
C TYR A 9 -9.55 29.79 -1.80
N VAL A 10 -10.53 29.01 -1.39
CA VAL A 10 -10.96 27.79 -2.07
C VAL A 10 -12.30 28.02 -2.73
N ASN A 11 -12.69 27.11 -3.61
CA ASN A 11 -14.01 27.15 -4.21
C ASN A 11 -15.11 27.19 -3.13
N ALA A 12 -15.96 28.22 -3.20
CA ALA A 12 -17.05 28.45 -2.26
C ALA A 12 -17.98 27.24 -2.09
N LYS A 13 -18.24 26.47 -3.17
CA LYS A 13 -19.08 25.26 -3.13
C LYS A 13 -18.44 24.10 -2.37
N GLN A 14 -17.13 24.16 -2.11
CA GLN A 14 -16.37 23.06 -1.53
C GLN A 14 -15.92 23.33 -0.09
N PHE A 15 -15.83 24.60 0.33
CA PHE A 15 -15.28 25.03 1.63
C PHE A 15 -15.75 24.17 2.82
N HIS A 16 -17.06 24.12 3.06
CA HIS A 16 -17.63 23.34 4.18
C HIS A 16 -17.31 21.84 4.09
N ARG A 17 -17.29 21.28 2.87
CA ARG A 17 -17.00 19.86 2.67
C ARG A 17 -15.51 19.55 2.87
N ILE A 18 -14.62 20.47 2.52
CA ILE A 18 -13.19 20.39 2.79
C ILE A 18 -12.95 20.31 4.30
N LEU A 19 -13.57 21.18 5.08
CA LEU A 19 -13.47 21.16 6.55
C LEU A 19 -13.93 19.82 7.14
N LYS A 20 -15.13 19.34 6.75
CA LYS A 20 -15.63 18.03 7.20
C LYS A 20 -14.68 16.87 6.83
N ARG A 21 -14.11 16.90 5.62
CA ARG A 21 -13.16 15.86 5.17
C ARG A 21 -11.81 15.92 5.89
N ARG A 22 -11.34 17.10 6.29
CA ARG A 22 -10.12 17.26 7.10
C ARG A 22 -10.28 16.56 8.45
N VAL A 23 -11.37 16.85 9.17
CA VAL A 23 -11.68 16.18 10.45
C VAL A 23 -11.80 14.66 10.27
N ALA A 24 -12.48 14.21 9.21
CA ALA A 24 -12.61 12.78 8.94
C ALA A 24 -11.26 12.10 8.65
N ARG A 25 -10.38 12.74 7.87
CA ARG A 25 -9.03 12.21 7.60
C ARG A 25 -8.18 12.15 8.87
N GLN A 26 -8.19 13.20 9.69
CA GLN A 26 -7.45 13.21 10.96
C GLN A 26 -7.88 12.04 11.85
N ARG A 27 -9.19 11.82 12.01
CA ARG A 27 -9.71 10.68 12.78
C ARG A 27 -9.26 9.33 12.18
N LEU A 28 -9.26 9.19 10.86
CA LEU A 28 -8.80 7.95 10.20
C LEU A 28 -7.29 7.73 10.36
N GLU A 29 -6.49 8.79 10.30
CA GLU A 29 -5.04 8.75 10.52
C GLU A 29 -4.71 8.36 11.97
N GLU A 30 -5.45 8.89 12.96
CA GLU A 30 -5.31 8.52 14.38
C GLU A 30 -5.65 7.04 14.62
N ILE A 31 -6.78 6.57 14.08
CA ILE A 31 -7.27 5.19 14.27
C ILE A 31 -6.33 4.19 13.62
N PHE A 32 -5.97 4.42 12.36
CA PHE A 32 -5.25 3.42 11.57
C PHE A 32 -3.74 3.64 11.49
N ARG A 33 -3.22 4.74 12.08
CA ARG A 33 -1.82 5.19 11.94
C ARG A 33 -1.34 5.05 10.49
N LEU A 34 -2.23 5.39 9.55
CA LEU A 34 -2.34 4.73 8.24
C LEU A 34 -1.13 4.97 7.33
N THR A 35 -0.29 5.97 7.59
CA THR A 35 0.73 6.41 6.64
C THR A 35 1.94 7.12 7.24
N SER A 36 2.03 7.33 8.56
CA SER A 36 3.09 8.18 9.14
C SER A 36 4.48 7.54 9.18
N ASN A 37 4.58 6.21 9.05
CA ASN A 37 5.86 5.49 9.17
C ASN A 37 6.39 4.94 7.82
N GLY A 38 5.86 5.43 6.69
CA GLY A 38 6.25 4.95 5.35
C GLY A 38 5.53 3.66 4.92
N ARG A 39 5.53 3.39 3.60
CA ARG A 39 4.91 2.18 3.04
C ARG A 39 5.72 0.95 3.46
N LYS A 40 5.05 -0.11 3.93
CA LYS A 40 5.71 -1.40 4.21
C LYS A 40 6.31 -1.97 2.93
N PRO A 41 7.47 -2.67 2.99
CA PRO A 41 8.08 -3.30 1.82
C PRO A 41 7.17 -4.36 1.16
N TYR A 42 6.30 -4.97 1.97
CA TYR A 42 5.22 -5.85 1.53
C TYR A 42 4.05 -5.76 2.52
N LEU A 43 2.85 -6.09 2.06
CA LEU A 43 1.64 -5.95 2.88
C LEU A 43 1.42 -7.15 3.82
N HIS A 44 1.75 -8.36 3.38
CA HIS A 44 1.48 -9.60 4.10
C HIS A 44 2.70 -10.53 4.11
N GLU A 45 3.07 -10.96 5.31
CA GLU A 45 4.22 -11.85 5.55
C GLU A 45 4.08 -13.19 4.81
N SER A 46 2.91 -13.80 4.85
CA SER A 46 2.64 -15.07 4.16
C SER A 46 2.84 -14.97 2.64
N ARG A 47 2.47 -13.84 2.03
CA ARG A 47 2.63 -13.60 0.59
C ARG A 47 4.09 -13.37 0.22
N HIS A 48 4.84 -12.65 1.05
CA HIS A 48 6.28 -12.47 0.87
C HIS A 48 6.99 -13.84 0.90
N ASN A 49 6.72 -14.64 1.93
CA ASN A 49 7.27 -15.98 2.07
C ASN A 49 6.89 -16.92 0.91
N HIS A 50 5.64 -16.82 0.42
CA HIS A 50 5.22 -17.55 -0.78
C HIS A 50 6.07 -17.14 -2.00
N ALA A 51 6.24 -15.84 -2.26
CA ALA A 51 7.02 -15.35 -3.39
C ALA A 51 8.51 -15.72 -3.29
N MET A 52 9.08 -15.82 -2.10
CA MET A 52 10.47 -16.25 -1.89
C MET A 52 10.69 -17.74 -2.12
N ARG A 53 9.76 -18.60 -1.71
CA ARG A 53 9.86 -20.06 -1.91
C ARG A 53 9.59 -20.52 -3.34
N ARG A 54 8.98 -19.68 -4.18
CA ARG A 54 8.64 -20.05 -5.56
C ARG A 54 9.91 -20.30 -6.38
N PRO A 55 10.01 -21.43 -7.11
CA PRO A 55 11.15 -21.71 -7.95
C PRO A 55 11.23 -20.72 -9.12
N ARG A 56 12.46 -20.33 -9.44
CA ARG A 56 12.78 -19.33 -10.45
C ARG A 56 13.64 -19.93 -11.55
N GLY A 57 13.53 -19.37 -12.75
CA GLY A 57 14.49 -19.58 -13.83
C GLY A 57 15.73 -18.69 -13.66
N PRO A 58 16.74 -18.84 -14.54
CA PRO A 58 18.00 -18.10 -14.44
C PRO A 58 17.84 -16.57 -14.50
N GLY A 59 16.78 -16.07 -15.15
CA GLY A 59 16.46 -14.63 -15.21
C GLY A 59 15.62 -14.08 -14.04
N GLY A 60 15.50 -14.83 -12.94
CA GLY A 60 14.74 -14.40 -11.74
C GLY A 60 13.21 -14.43 -11.88
N ARG A 61 12.69 -14.69 -13.08
CA ARG A 61 11.25 -14.95 -13.33
C ARG A 61 10.84 -16.26 -12.65
N PHE A 62 9.60 -16.32 -12.20
CA PHE A 62 9.03 -17.59 -11.75
C PHE A 62 8.91 -18.54 -12.94
N LEU A 63 9.18 -19.82 -12.68
CA LEU A 63 8.96 -20.85 -13.68
C LEU A 63 7.48 -20.92 -14.06
N THR A 64 7.22 -21.11 -15.35
CA THR A 64 5.91 -21.41 -15.90
C THR A 64 5.46 -22.80 -15.46
N ALA A 65 4.17 -23.09 -15.60
CA ALA A 65 3.63 -24.39 -15.21
C ALA A 65 4.24 -25.55 -16.02
N ALA A 66 4.61 -25.32 -17.29
CA ALA A 66 5.27 -26.31 -18.13
C ALA A 66 6.70 -26.60 -17.65
N GLU A 67 7.52 -25.56 -17.49
CA GLU A 67 8.90 -25.69 -16.96
C GLU A 67 8.93 -26.31 -15.56
N MET A 68 7.90 -26.05 -14.75
CA MET A 68 7.73 -26.67 -13.44
C MET A 68 7.48 -28.18 -13.50
N ARG A 69 6.73 -28.65 -14.51
CA ARG A 69 6.48 -30.09 -14.73
C ARG A 69 7.75 -30.77 -15.21
N GLU A 70 8.47 -30.17 -16.15
CA GLU A 70 9.75 -30.68 -16.65
C GLU A 70 10.79 -30.78 -15.53
N LYS A 71 10.93 -29.73 -14.71
CA LYS A 71 11.84 -29.73 -13.56
C LYS A 71 11.48 -30.77 -12.49
N LYS A 72 10.19 -31.07 -12.32
CA LYS A 72 9.73 -32.17 -11.44
C LYS A 72 10.00 -33.55 -12.04
N ALA A 73 9.94 -33.68 -13.37
CA ALA A 73 10.23 -34.94 -14.06
C ALA A 73 11.74 -35.25 -14.13
N GLN A 74 12.58 -34.23 -14.16
CA GLN A 74 14.05 -34.36 -14.10
C GLN A 74 14.60 -34.65 -12.70
N LYS A 75 13.76 -34.60 -11.67
CA LYS A 75 14.14 -34.74 -10.26
C LYS A 75 13.60 -36.02 -9.69
#